data_AF-A0A847Z726-F1
#
_entry.id   AF-A0A847Z726-F1
#
_cell.length_a   1.000
_cell.length_b   1.000
_cell.length_c   1.000
_cell.angle_alpha   90.00
_cell.angle_beta   90.00
_cell.angle_gamma   90.00
#
_symmetry.space_group_name_H-M   'P 1'
#
loop_
_entity.id
_entity.type
_entity.pdbx_description
1 polymer ?
#
loop_
_entity_poly.entity_id
_entity_poly.type
_entity_poly.pdbx_seq_one_letter_code
_entity_poly.pdbx_strand_id
1 'polypeptide(L)'
;MINMFFGNIFSLLTTILVLGLLAFIALSLVRRNEIKKWGRLILILILAGTAVSALSATRDAFMTANALFSLNSLQSMACSIAGAIIFLTGIIAVFVKNQKFRKTSFSIISVLFIVQVLTIEISRIAFSIAGAM
;
A
#
# COMPACT_ATOMS: atom_id res chain seq x y z
N MET A 1 15.30 13.86 16.06
CA MET A 1 14.42 12.74 15.65
C MET A 1 12.99 13.18 15.28
N ILE A 2 12.34 14.09 16.02
CA ILE A 2 10.98 14.59 15.71
C ILE A 2 10.93 15.48 14.44
N ASN A 3 12.02 16.19 14.13
CA ASN A 3 12.08 17.14 13.01
C ASN A 3 12.02 16.51 11.60
N MET A 4 12.34 15.22 11.46
CA MET A 4 12.22 14.52 10.16
C MET A 4 10.80 13.99 9.91
N PHE A 5 10.03 13.72 10.96
CA PHE A 5 8.64 13.27 10.86
C PHE A 5 7.63 14.44 10.81
N PHE A 6 7.94 15.58 11.45
CA PHE A 6 7.05 16.74 11.53
C PHE A 6 7.53 17.99 10.78
N GLY A 7 8.74 18.01 10.21
CA GLY A 7 9.26 19.15 9.46
C GLY A 7 8.66 19.32 8.06
N ASN A 8 7.91 18.32 7.55
CA ASN A 8 7.38 18.32 6.19
C ASN A 8 5.93 17.80 6.18
N ILE A 9 4.99 18.69 5.83
CA ILE A 9 3.53 18.41 5.75
C ILE A 9 3.23 17.15 4.93
N PHE A 10 4.05 16.88 3.91
CA PHE A 10 3.94 15.70 3.05
C PHE A 10 4.15 14.37 3.79
N SER A 11 5.09 14.29 4.75
CA SER A 11 5.34 13.05 5.49
C SER A 11 4.14 12.70 6.38
N LEU A 12 3.65 13.70 7.11
CA LEU A 12 2.47 13.58 7.98
C LEU A 12 1.22 13.19 7.18
N LEU A 13 1.02 13.83 6.02
CA LEU A 13 -0.09 13.53 5.11
C LEU A 13 -0.04 12.09 4.62
N THR A 14 1.13 11.60 4.18
CA THR A 14 1.29 10.21 3.72
C THR A 14 1.02 9.19 4.83
N THR A 15 1.45 9.45 6.07
CA THR A 15 1.16 8.58 7.20
C THR A 15 -0.34 8.51 7.50
N ILE A 16 -1.04 9.65 7.49
CA ILE A 16 -2.50 9.70 7.67
C ILE A 16 -3.20 8.93 6.54
N LEU A 17 -2.76 9.09 5.29
CA LEU A 17 -3.31 8.39 4.13
C LEU A 17 -3.13 6.87 4.23
N VAL A 18 -1.95 6.40 4.61
CA VAL A 18 -1.66 4.98 4.83
C VAL A 18 -2.54 4.43 5.95
N LEU A 19 -2.65 5.14 7.09
CA LEU A 19 -3.51 4.74 8.19
C LEU A 19 -4.99 4.72 7.80
N GLY A 20 -5.45 5.71 7.03
CA GLY A 20 -6.80 5.77 6.48
C GLY A 20 -7.10 4.59 5.56
N LEU A 21 -6.14 4.18 4.75
CA LEU A 21 -6.28 3.02 3.87
C LEU A 21 -6.31 1.70 4.66
N LEU A 22 -5.47 1.55 5.68
CA LEU A 22 -5.50 0.40 6.60
C LEU A 22 -6.82 0.33 7.37
N ALA A 23 -7.32 1.47 7.85
CA ALA A 23 -8.63 1.56 8.50
C ALA A 23 -9.77 1.17 7.54
N PHE A 24 -9.70 1.62 6.28
CA PHE A 24 -10.66 1.24 5.23
C PHE A 24 -10.66 -0.28 4.99
N ILE A 25 -9.47 -0.90 4.90
CA ILE A 25 -9.33 -2.36 4.77
C ILE A 25 -9.92 -3.07 5.99
N ALA A 26 -9.56 -2.64 7.21
CA ALA A 26 -10.03 -3.25 8.44
C ALA A 26 -11.56 -3.17 8.59
N LEU A 27 -12.16 -2.00 8.34
CA LEU A 27 -13.62 -1.81 8.35
C LEU A 27 -14.31 -2.67 7.30
N SER A 28 -13.70 -2.82 6.12
CA SER A 28 -14.22 -3.67 5.04
C SER A 28 -14.18 -5.16 5.42
N LEU A 29 -13.19 -5.60 6.21
CA LEU A 29 -13.12 -6.96 6.74
C LEU A 29 -14.12 -7.20 7.87
N VAL A 30 -14.36 -6.23 8.74
CA VAL A 30 -15.36 -6.32 9.81
C VAL A 30 -16.77 -6.38 9.22
N ARG A 31 -17.09 -5.52 8.24
CA ARG A 31 -18.40 -5.46 7.59
C ARG A 31 -18.56 -6.42 6.40
N ARG A 32 -17.69 -7.43 6.30
CA ARG A 32 -17.66 -8.41 5.18
C ARG A 32 -18.96 -9.20 4.96
N ASN A 33 -19.88 -9.23 5.91
CA ASN A 33 -21.16 -9.92 5.74
C ASN A 33 -22.28 -9.00 5.20
N GLU A 34 -22.10 -7.68 5.25
CA GLU A 34 -23.08 -6.69 4.80
C GLU A 34 -22.79 -6.15 3.38
N ILE A 35 -21.58 -6.38 2.87
CA ILE A 35 -21.12 -5.86 1.58
C ILE A 35 -21.73 -6.66 0.42
N LYS A 36 -22.68 -6.05 -0.29
CA LYS A 36 -23.34 -6.61 -1.48
C LYS A 36 -22.57 -6.41 -2.79
N LYS A 37 -21.61 -5.46 -2.84
CA LYS A 37 -20.90 -5.05 -4.07
C LYS A 37 -19.38 -5.10 -3.91
N TRP A 38 -18.82 -6.30 -3.76
CA TRP A 38 -17.37 -6.52 -3.60
C TRP A 38 -16.51 -5.97 -4.75
N GLY A 39 -16.98 -6.04 -6.00
CA GLY A 39 -16.22 -5.56 -7.15
C GLY A 39 -15.92 -4.05 -7.11
N ARG A 40 -16.88 -3.23 -6.64
CA ARG A 40 -16.67 -1.78 -6.49
C ARG A 40 -15.65 -1.48 -5.39
N LEU A 41 -15.65 -2.30 -4.34
CA LEU A 41 -14.77 -2.13 -3.19
C LEU A 41 -13.32 -2.50 -3.53
N ILE A 42 -13.11 -3.56 -4.34
CA ILE A 42 -11.80 -3.90 -4.91
C ILE A 42 -11.26 -2.76 -5.78
N LEU A 43 -12.11 -2.19 -6.65
CA LEU A 43 -11.71 -1.05 -7.49
C LEU A 43 -11.30 0.16 -6.65
N ILE A 44 -12.10 0.51 -5.63
CA ILE A 44 -11.77 1.60 -4.70
C ILE A 44 -10.45 1.32 -3.99
N LEU A 45 -10.23 0.09 -3.51
CA LEU A 45 -9.00 -0.29 -2.81
C LEU A 45 -7.78 -0.17 -3.71
N ILE A 46 -7.87 -0.61 -4.97
CA ILE A 46 -6.76 -0.51 -5.93
C ILE A 46 -6.45 0.95 -6.24
N LEU A 47 -7.47 1.76 -6.54
CA LEU A 47 -7.30 3.18 -6.87
C LEU A 47 -6.78 4.00 -5.69
N ALA A 48 -7.33 3.79 -4.50
CA ALA A 48 -6.86 4.46 -3.30
C ALA A 48 -5.45 3.98 -2.93
N GLY A 49 -5.20 2.67 -3.04
CA GLY A 49 -3.90 2.07 -2.76
C GLY A 49 -2.79 2.58 -3.69
N THR A 50 -3.07 2.74 -4.99
CA THR A 50 -2.13 3.31 -5.95
C THR A 50 -1.93 4.80 -5.78
N ALA A 51 -2.96 5.56 -5.42
CA ALA A 51 -2.81 6.97 -5.09
C ALA A 51 -1.90 7.15 -3.86
N VAL A 52 -2.10 6.33 -2.81
CA VAL A 52 -1.26 6.36 -1.60
C VAL A 52 0.17 5.92 -1.90
N SER A 53 0.37 4.87 -2.72
CA SER A 53 1.71 4.41 -3.07
C SER A 53 2.46 5.42 -3.94
N ALA A 54 1.78 6.11 -4.87
CA ALA A 54 2.36 7.18 -5.67
C ALA A 54 2.81 8.35 -4.79
N LEU A 55 1.97 8.79 -3.85
CA LEU A 55 2.35 9.84 -2.89
C LEU A 55 3.54 9.41 -2.02
N SER A 56 3.60 8.15 -1.58
CA SER A 56 4.77 7.65 -0.85
C SER A 56 6.02 7.63 -1.71
N ALA A 57 5.92 7.24 -2.98
CA ALA A 57 7.06 7.24 -3.91
C ALA A 57 7.59 8.66 -4.16
N THR A 58 6.71 9.66 -4.29
CA THR A 58 7.09 11.07 -4.39
C THR A 58 7.80 11.54 -3.11
N ARG A 59 7.28 11.18 -1.93
CA ARG A 59 7.93 11.48 -0.65
C ARG A 59 9.32 10.86 -0.55
N ASP A 60 9.49 9.64 -1.02
CA ASP A 60 10.74 8.88 -0.90
C ASP A 60 11.73 9.17 -2.05
N ALA A 61 11.40 10.16 -2.89
CA ALA A 61 12.17 10.56 -4.06
C ALA A 61 12.54 9.37 -4.97
N PHE A 62 11.66 8.38 -5.04
CA PHE A 62 11.86 7.15 -5.81
C PHE A 62 12.09 7.48 -7.28
N MET A 63 13.03 6.80 -7.94
CA MET A 63 13.52 7.08 -9.32
C MET A 63 14.31 8.39 -9.51
N THR A 64 14.69 9.08 -8.43
CA THR A 64 15.58 10.25 -8.52
C THR A 64 16.97 9.94 -7.94
N ALA A 65 17.93 10.84 -8.18
CA ALA A 65 19.29 10.71 -7.63
C ALA A 65 19.33 10.70 -6.08
N ASN A 66 18.28 11.20 -5.42
CA ASN A 66 18.14 11.27 -3.97
C ASN A 66 17.22 10.15 -3.42
N ALA A 67 17.01 9.06 -4.17
CA ALA A 67 16.11 7.99 -3.76
C ALA A 67 16.55 7.35 -2.44
N LEU A 68 15.61 7.23 -1.50
CA LEU A 68 15.81 6.54 -0.22
C LEU A 68 16.11 5.04 -0.40
N PHE A 69 15.61 4.44 -1.48
CA PHE A 69 15.82 3.04 -1.81
C PHE A 69 16.32 2.92 -3.24
N SER A 70 17.41 2.18 -3.43
CA SER A 70 17.90 1.85 -4.77
C SER A 70 16.89 0.97 -5.51
N LEU A 71 16.76 1.23 -6.81
CA LEU A 71 15.96 0.48 -7.77
C LEU A 71 16.16 -1.04 -7.66
N ASN A 72 17.40 -1.47 -7.43
CA ASN A 72 17.81 -2.87 -7.37
C ASN A 72 17.77 -3.47 -5.95
N SER A 73 17.17 -2.77 -4.98
CA SER A 73 17.01 -3.30 -3.63
C SER A 73 16.02 -4.47 -3.61
N LEU A 74 16.27 -5.43 -2.72
CA LEU A 74 15.40 -6.59 -2.50
C LEU A 74 13.96 -6.14 -2.15
N GLN A 75 13.84 -5.02 -1.43
CA GLN A 75 12.56 -4.36 -1.13
C GLN A 75 11.83 -3.87 -2.38
N SER A 76 12.50 -3.15 -3.28
CA SER A 76 11.90 -2.61 -4.51
C SER A 76 11.37 -3.74 -5.40
N MET A 77 12.16 -4.82 -5.55
CA MET A 77 11.73 -6.02 -6.27
C MET A 77 10.51 -6.69 -5.63
N ALA A 78 10.54 -6.92 -4.31
CA ALA A 78 9.44 -7.54 -3.58
C ALA A 78 8.14 -6.71 -3.70
N CYS A 79 8.25 -5.38 -3.54
CA CYS A 79 7.10 -4.48 -3.70
C CYS A 79 6.58 -4.49 -5.13
N SER A 80 7.44 -4.53 -6.15
CA SER A 80 7.03 -4.58 -7.55
C SER A 80 6.27 -5.87 -7.88
N ILE A 81 6.77 -7.03 -7.42
CA ILE A 81 6.11 -8.32 -7.63
C ILE A 81 4.74 -8.34 -6.95
N ALA A 82 4.67 -7.91 -5.68
CA ALA A 82 3.41 -7.82 -4.95
C ALA A 82 2.41 -6.87 -5.64
N GLY A 83 2.89 -5.73 -6.16
CA GLY A 83 2.08 -4.76 -6.90
C GLY A 83 1.50 -5.36 -8.18
N ALA A 84 2.31 -6.10 -8.94
CA ALA A 84 1.85 -6.81 -10.13
C ALA A 84 0.74 -7.83 -9.79
N ILE A 85 0.90 -8.60 -8.70
CA ILE A 85 -0.11 -9.57 -8.25
C ILE A 85 -1.40 -8.86 -7.82
N ILE A 86 -1.32 -7.73 -7.11
CA ILE A 86 -2.48 -6.92 -6.72
C ILE A 86 -3.26 -6.45 -7.94
N PHE A 87 -2.58 -5.88 -8.93
CA PHE A 87 -3.21 -5.39 -10.15
C PHE A 87 -3.85 -6.52 -10.96
N LEU A 88 -3.12 -7.62 -11.17
CA LEU A 88 -3.62 -8.76 -11.93
C LEU A 88 -4.86 -9.39 -11.26
N THR A 89 -4.77 -9.63 -9.95
CA THR A 89 -5.89 -10.15 -9.14
C THR A 89 -7.08 -9.19 -9.17
N GLY A 90 -6.81 -7.90 -9.11
CA GLY A 90 -7.80 -6.82 -9.20
C GLY A 90 -8.57 -6.82 -10.49
N ILE A 91 -7.86 -6.84 -11.62
CA ILE A 91 -8.43 -6.88 -12.97
C ILE A 91 -9.30 -8.14 -13.12
N ILE A 92 -8.77 -9.31 -12.76
CA ILE A 92 -9.51 -10.58 -12.85
C ILE A 92 -10.80 -10.52 -11.99
N ALA A 93 -10.74 -9.97 -10.79
CA ALA A 93 -11.89 -9.87 -9.89
C ALA A 93 -13.00 -8.93 -10.41
N VAL A 94 -12.67 -7.95 -11.25
CA VAL A 94 -13.65 -7.09 -11.92
C VAL A 94 -14.45 -7.89 -12.94
N PHE A 95 -13.78 -8.67 -13.78
CA PHE A 95 -14.41 -9.47 -14.83
C PHE A 95 -15.18 -10.68 -14.28
N VAL A 96 -14.67 -11.32 -13.24
CA VAL A 96 -15.34 -12.47 -12.61
C VAL A 96 -16.51 -11.98 -11.74
N LYS A 97 -17.74 -12.25 -12.18
CA LYS A 97 -18.98 -11.84 -11.46
C LYS A 97 -19.30 -12.68 -10.21
N ASN A 98 -18.50 -13.71 -9.90
CA ASN A 98 -18.71 -14.57 -8.74
C ASN A 98 -18.35 -13.83 -7.43
N GLN A 99 -19.33 -13.67 -6.54
CA GLN A 99 -19.16 -12.95 -5.28
C GLN A 99 -18.19 -13.66 -4.32
N LYS A 100 -18.17 -14.99 -4.31
CA LYS A 100 -17.20 -15.76 -3.51
C LYS A 100 -15.77 -15.46 -3.95
N PHE A 101 -15.53 -15.45 -5.27
CA PHE A 101 -14.22 -15.13 -5.84
C PHE A 101 -13.79 -13.71 -5.48
N ARG A 102 -14.68 -12.71 -5.66
CA ARG A 102 -14.38 -11.31 -5.32
C ARG A 102 -14.03 -11.12 -3.84
N LYS A 103 -14.71 -11.82 -2.92
CA LYS A 103 -14.39 -11.76 -1.48
C LYS A 103 -12.98 -12.31 -1.20
N THR A 104 -12.62 -13.44 -1.80
CA THR A 104 -11.27 -14.01 -1.68
C THR A 104 -10.22 -13.10 -2.30
N SER A 105 -10.46 -12.58 -3.51
CA SER A 105 -9.57 -11.62 -4.18
C SER A 105 -9.36 -10.37 -3.34
N PHE A 106 -10.42 -9.82 -2.74
CA PHE A 106 -10.30 -8.67 -1.84
C PHE A 106 -9.42 -8.98 -0.63
N SER A 107 -9.56 -10.17 -0.04
CA SER A 107 -8.72 -10.60 1.07
C SER A 107 -7.24 -10.74 0.66
N ILE A 108 -6.96 -11.35 -0.49
CA ILE A 108 -5.60 -11.50 -1.03
C ILE A 108 -4.98 -10.13 -1.29
N ILE A 109 -5.70 -9.25 -1.99
CA ILE A 109 -5.24 -7.88 -2.27
C ILE A 109 -4.96 -7.11 -0.97
N SER A 110 -5.85 -7.23 0.02
CA SER A 110 -5.68 -6.57 1.32
C SER A 110 -4.41 -7.04 2.04
N VAL A 111 -4.18 -8.36 2.10
CA VAL A 111 -2.98 -8.93 2.74
C VAL A 111 -1.70 -8.47 2.03
N LEU A 112 -1.67 -8.56 0.69
CA LEU A 112 -0.51 -8.12 -0.10
C LEU A 112 -0.23 -6.62 0.11
N PHE A 113 -1.28 -5.80 0.17
CA PHE A 113 -1.13 -4.38 0.41
C PHE A 113 -0.56 -4.06 1.80
N ILE A 114 -1.06 -4.75 2.84
CA ILE A 114 -0.53 -4.61 4.21
C ILE A 114 0.96 -4.99 4.25
N VAL A 115 1.34 -6.10 3.60
CA VAL A 115 2.74 -6.53 3.53
C VAL A 115 3.62 -5.49 2.84
N GLN A 116 3.17 -4.88 1.74
CA GLN A 116 3.91 -3.80 1.07
C GLN A 116 4.12 -2.60 1.99
N VAL A 117 3.05 -2.12 2.65
CA VAL A 117 3.13 -0.99 3.58
C VAL A 117 4.11 -1.28 4.72
N LEU A 118 4.00 -2.46 5.34
CA LEU A 118 4.90 -2.85 6.43
C LEU A 118 6.35 -2.93 5.96
N THR A 119 6.60 -3.50 4.79
CA THR A 119 7.96 -3.60 4.24
C THR A 119 8.56 -2.21 4.01
N ILE A 120 7.80 -1.27 3.45
CA ILE A 120 8.27 0.11 3.20
C ILE A 120 8.55 0.84 4.51
N GLU A 121 7.64 0.78 5.49
CA GLU A 121 7.80 1.47 6.77
C GLU A 121 8.92 0.85 7.63
N ILE A 122 9.07 -0.49 7.65
CA ILE A 122 10.18 -1.16 8.34
C ILE A 122 11.52 -0.72 7.75
N SER A 123 11.64 -0.73 6.42
CA SER A 123 12.87 -0.30 5.77
C SER A 123 13.20 1.17 6.03
N ARG A 124 12.19 2.04 6.14
CA ARG A 124 12.38 3.44 6.51
C ARG A 124 12.90 3.58 7.93
N ILE A 125 12.34 2.84 8.88
CA ILE A 125 12.81 2.83 10.28
C ILE A 125 14.25 2.31 10.34
N ALA A 126 14.56 1.23 9.63
CA ALA A 126 15.91 0.67 9.56
C ALA A 126 16.92 1.68 9.00
N PHE A 127 16.59 2.37 7.89
CA PHE A 127 17.43 3.42 7.32
C PHE A 127 17.63 4.60 8.27
N SER A 128 16.56 5.03 8.97
CA SER A 128 16.65 6.11 9.96
C SER A 128 17.51 5.77 11.16
N ILE A 129 17.59 4.49 11.55
CA ILE A 129 18.46 4.03 12.65
C ILE A 129 19.91 3.91 12.17
N ALA A 130 20.13 3.36 10.97
CA ALA A 130 21.46 3.19 10.40
C ALA A 130 22.15 4.52 10.09
N GLY A 131 21.42 5.56 9.70
CA GLY A 131 21.97 6.92 9.51
C GLY A 131 22.18 7.71 10.80
N ALA A 132 21.84 7.15 11.96
CA ALA A 132 22.07 7.75 13.28
C ALA A 132 23.30 7.16 14.02
N MET A 133 23.97 6.18 13.41
CA MET A 133 25.29 5.67 13.80
C MET A 133 26.37 6.23 12.87
#